data_AF-A0A848GJW9-F1
#
_entry.id   AF-A0A848GJW9-F1
#
_cell.length_a   1.000
_cell.length_b   1.000
_cell.length_c   1.000
_cell.angle_alpha   90.00
_cell.angle_beta   90.00
_cell.angle_gamma   90.00
#
_symmetry.space_group_name_H-M   'P 1'
#
loop_
_entity.id
_entity.type
_entity.pdbx_description
1 polymer ?
#
loop_
_entity_poly.entity_id
_entity_poly.type
_entity_poly.pdbx_seq_one_letter_code
_entity_poly.pdbx_strand_id
1 'polypeptide(L)'
;MNLLFIGVVALSLWLLYLQYKSNARKRSRLLTPVRPASILKINSYTSFGIMATVQFKDDACPQLGERIQKEGSLYKITGVLPENDPQQENQQRVWDCRLEKI
;
A
#
# COMPACT_ATOMS: atom_id res chain seq x y z
N MET A 1 24.79 32.19 -31.64
CA MET A 1 24.12 32.45 -30.34
C MET A 1 22.81 31.68 -30.16
N ASN A 2 21.93 31.57 -31.17
CA ASN A 2 20.62 30.90 -31.04
C ASN A 2 20.67 29.39 -30.72
N LEU A 3 21.74 28.68 -31.09
CA LEU A 3 21.89 27.24 -30.82
C LEU A 3 22.00 26.92 -29.31
N LEU A 4 22.64 27.79 -28.52
CA LEU A 4 22.74 27.61 -27.08
C LEU A 4 21.38 27.80 -26.40
N PHE A 5 20.59 28.77 -26.87
CA PHE A 5 19.23 29.00 -26.37
C PHE A 5 18.31 27.80 -26.63
N ILE A 6 18.37 27.21 -27.83
CA ILE A 6 17.59 26.00 -28.17
C ILE A 6 17.99 24.83 -27.27
N GLY A 7 19.29 24.66 -27.00
CA GLY A 7 19.80 23.63 -26.10
C GLY A 7 19.25 23.77 -24.68
N VAL A 8 19.26 24.98 -24.12
CA VAL A 8 18.73 25.25 -22.77
C VAL A 8 17.23 25.00 -22.69
N VAL A 9 16.47 25.41 -23.71
CA VAL A 9 15.02 25.19 -23.77
C VAL A 9 14.70 23.69 -23.84
N ALA A 10 15.38 22.93 -24.70
CA ALA A 10 15.21 21.49 -24.79
C ALA A 10 15.53 20.77 -23.46
N LEU A 11 16.60 21.18 -22.78
CA LEU A 11 17.01 20.62 -21.49
C LEU A 11 15.99 20.94 -20.39
N SER A 12 15.43 22.16 -20.38
CA SER A 12 14.37 22.55 -19.44
C SER A 12 13.09 21.75 -19.63
N LEU A 13 12.66 21.53 -20.88
CA LEU A 13 11.48 20.73 -21.21
C LEU A 13 11.69 19.25 -20.84
N TRP A 14 12.90 18.73 -21.04
CA TRP A 14 13.26 17.37 -20.64
C TRP A 14 13.20 17.19 -19.12
N LEU A 15 13.74 18.14 -18.35
CA LEU A 15 13.67 18.12 -16.89
C LEU A 15 12.23 18.21 -16.38
N LEU A 16 11.41 19.09 -16.98
CA LEU A 16 9.97 19.19 -16.71
C LEU A 16 9.26 17.85 -16.96
N TYR A 17 9.56 17.19 -18.08
CA TYR A 17 8.99 15.89 -18.41
C TYR A 17 9.37 14.80 -17.39
N LEU A 18 10.64 14.74 -16.97
CA LEU A 18 11.08 13.80 -15.93
C LEU A 18 10.40 14.06 -14.58
N GLN A 19 10.25 15.33 -14.19
CA GLN A 19 9.53 15.71 -12.97
C GLN A 19 8.05 15.33 -13.04
N TYR A 20 7.38 15.61 -14.16
CA TYR A 20 5.98 15.25 -14.40
C TYR A 20 5.78 13.73 -14.27
N LYS A 21 6.60 12.94 -14.96
CA LYS A 21 6.54 11.47 -14.91
C LYS A 21 6.77 10.92 -13.51
N SER A 22 7.72 11.50 -12.77
CA SER A 22 8.00 11.13 -11.37
C SER A 22 6.81 11.44 -10.45
N ASN A 23 6.25 12.64 -10.55
CA ASN A 23 5.11 13.06 -9.73
C ASN A 23 3.83 12.29 -10.06
N ALA A 24 3.61 11.93 -11.33
CA ALA A 24 2.50 11.07 -11.73
C ALA A 24 2.57 9.68 -11.06
N ARG A 25 3.77 9.08 -10.98
CA ARG A 25 3.98 7.81 -10.25
C ARG A 25 3.77 7.93 -8.74
N LYS A 26 4.09 9.09 -8.16
CA LYS A 26 3.82 9.35 -6.72
C LYS A 26 2.33 9.55 -6.46
N ARG A 27 1.63 10.26 -7.34
CA ARG A 27 0.18 10.48 -7.24
C ARG A 27 -0.63 9.21 -7.43
N SER A 28 -0.25 8.31 -8.34
CA SER A 28 -0.95 7.03 -8.48
C SER A 28 -0.86 6.16 -7.23
N ARG A 29 0.24 6.28 -6.45
CA ARG A 29 0.29 5.68 -5.12
C ARG A 29 -0.73 6.31 -4.18
N LEU A 30 -1.00 7.61 -4.20
CA LEU A 30 -1.95 8.24 -3.27
C LEU A 30 -3.43 7.94 -3.59
N LEU A 31 -3.74 7.55 -4.82
CA LEU A 31 -5.11 7.29 -5.29
C LEU A 31 -5.59 5.85 -5.05
N THR A 32 -4.77 5.00 -4.44
CA THR A 32 -5.23 3.64 -4.12
C THR A 32 -6.18 3.71 -2.92
N PRO A 33 -7.41 3.19 -3.06
CA PRO A 33 -8.41 3.28 -2.00
C PRO A 33 -7.90 2.57 -0.75
N VAL A 34 -8.04 3.24 0.39
CA VAL A 34 -7.80 2.63 1.70
C VAL A 34 -9.06 1.88 2.08
N ARG A 35 -8.94 0.56 2.24
CA ARG A 35 -10.06 -0.29 2.61
C ARG A 35 -10.33 -0.14 4.11
N PRO A 36 -11.60 0.05 4.53
CA PRO A 36 -11.92 0.16 5.94
C PRO A 36 -11.77 -1.20 6.62
N ALA A 37 -10.80 -1.31 7.54
CA ALA A 37 -10.61 -2.50 8.33
C ALA A 37 -10.21 -2.15 9.77
N SER A 38 -10.54 -3.05 10.70
CA SER A 38 -10.15 -2.96 12.11
C SER A 38 -9.01 -3.94 12.37
N ILE A 39 -7.86 -3.43 12.80
CA ILE A 39 -6.72 -4.31 13.11
C ILE A 39 -6.79 -4.73 14.57
N LEU A 40 -7.22 -5.98 14.80
CA LEU A 40 -7.45 -6.56 16.12
C LEU A 40 -6.14 -6.86 16.85
N LYS A 41 -5.13 -7.37 16.13
CA LYS A 41 -3.83 -7.74 16.70
C LYS A 41 -2.70 -7.39 15.75
N ILE A 42 -1.59 -6.90 16.28
CA ILE A 42 -0.36 -6.64 15.51
C ILE A 42 0.81 -7.28 16.24
N ASN A 43 1.51 -8.17 15.55
CA ASN A 43 2.76 -8.75 15.99
C ASN A 43 3.86 -8.39 14.99
N SER A 44 4.88 -7.67 15.44
CA SER A 44 6.06 -7.38 14.63
C SER A 44 7.14 -8.43 14.86
N TYR A 45 7.48 -9.19 13.82
CA TYR A 45 8.56 -10.18 13.84
C TYR A 45 9.77 -9.63 13.06
N THR A 46 10.97 -9.80 13.61
CA THR A 46 12.23 -9.32 13.00
C THR A 46 12.55 -10.01 11.68
N SER A 47 12.16 -11.27 11.49
CA SER A 47 12.41 -12.07 10.29
C SER A 47 11.25 -12.05 9.27
N PHE A 48 10.01 -11.98 9.74
CA PHE A 48 8.81 -12.08 8.90
C PHE A 48 8.06 -10.74 8.73
N GLY A 49 8.53 -9.66 9.33
CA GLY A 49 7.87 -8.35 9.26
C GLY A 49 6.63 -8.27 10.15
N ILE A 50 5.70 -7.38 9.82
CA ILE A 50 4.51 -7.13 10.62
C ILE A 50 3.43 -8.14 10.21
N MET A 51 2.98 -8.99 11.14
CA MET A 51 1.77 -9.78 10.96
C MET A 51 0.65 -9.13 11.76
N ALA A 52 -0.53 -9.06 11.17
CA ALA A 52 -1.67 -8.45 11.80
C ALA A 52 -2.95 -9.23 11.50
N THR A 53 -3.72 -9.44 12.55
CA THR A 53 -5.08 -9.98 12.46
C THR A 53 -6.01 -8.81 12.15
N VAL A 54 -6.54 -8.79 10.93
CA VAL A 54 -7.35 -7.70 10.40
C VAL A 54 -8.77 -8.19 10.20
N GLN A 55 -9.72 -7.47 10.78
CA GLN A 55 -11.13 -7.64 10.52
C GLN A 55 -11.59 -6.65 9.46
N PHE A 56 -11.95 -7.15 8.28
CA PHE A 56 -12.52 -6.31 7.23
C PHE A 56 -13.99 -6.04 7.49
N LYS A 57 -14.46 -4.83 7.14
CA LYS A 57 -15.90 -4.51 7.26
C LYS A 57 -16.74 -5.15 6.17
N ASP A 58 -16.10 -5.57 5.08
CA ASP A 58 -16.76 -6.21 3.93
C ASP A 58 -16.43 -7.71 3.92
N ASP A 59 -17.38 -8.54 3.45
CA ASP A 59 -17.24 -10.00 3.37
C ASP A 59 -16.28 -10.47 2.24
N ALA A 60 -15.52 -9.56 1.64
CA ALA A 60 -14.57 -9.90 0.58
C ALA A 60 -13.20 -10.27 1.14
N CYS A 61 -12.56 -11.29 0.58
CA CYS A 61 -11.21 -11.70 0.94
C CYS A 61 -10.21 -10.54 0.74
N PRO A 62 -9.20 -10.40 1.60
CA PRO A 62 -8.15 -9.39 1.42
C PRO A 62 -7.32 -9.70 0.17
N GLN A 63 -7.04 -8.66 -0.62
CA GLN A 63 -6.14 -8.78 -1.78
C GLN A 63 -4.75 -8.22 -1.48
N LEU A 64 -3.75 -8.83 -2.12
CA LEU A 64 -2.37 -8.34 -2.06
C LEU A 64 -2.29 -6.92 -2.66
N GLY A 65 -1.60 -6.04 -1.94
CA GLY A 65 -1.43 -4.64 -2.33
C GLY A 65 -2.53 -3.70 -1.85
N GLU A 66 -3.61 -4.22 -1.26
CA GLU A 66 -4.60 -3.39 -0.56
C GLU A 66 -3.94 -2.59 0.56
N ARG A 67 -4.55 -1.44 0.86
CA ARG A 67 -4.08 -0.51 1.88
C ARG A 67 -5.06 -0.43 3.02
N ILE A 68 -4.49 -0.46 4.21
CA ILE A 68 -5.22 -0.39 5.46
C ILE A 68 -4.66 0.76 6.27
N GLN A 69 -5.51 1.49 6.96
CA GLN A 69 -5.10 2.57 7.85
C GLN A 69 -5.42 2.20 9.29
N LYS A 70 -4.45 2.37 10.18
CA LYS A 70 -4.63 2.25 11.63
C LYS A 70 -3.93 3.43 12.29
N GLU A 71 -4.65 4.15 13.14
CA GLU A 71 -4.08 5.20 14.01
C GLU A 71 -3.20 6.21 13.24
N GLY A 72 -3.64 6.60 12.04
CA GLY A 72 -2.90 7.53 11.18
C GLY A 72 -1.72 6.92 10.41
N SER A 73 -1.32 5.68 10.70
CA SER A 73 -0.33 4.93 9.91
C SER A 73 -0.99 4.14 8.79
N LEU A 74 -0.32 4.11 7.63
CA LEU A 74 -0.79 3.40 6.45
C LEU A 74 0.03 2.14 6.23
N TYR A 75 -0.66 1.03 6.01
CA TYR A 75 -0.08 -0.29 5.84
C TYR A 75 -0.53 -0.88 4.50
N LYS A 76 0.36 -1.65 3.88
CA LYS A 76 0.09 -2.41 2.67
C LYS A 76 0.05 -3.90 2.99
N ILE A 77 -0.95 -4.60 2.47
CA ILE A 77 -0.99 -6.06 2.54
C ILE A 77 0.04 -6.63 1.56
N THR A 78 1.01 -7.39 2.07
CA THR A 78 2.04 -8.07 1.27
C THR A 78 1.87 -9.58 1.26
N GLY A 79 1.06 -10.12 2.17
CA GLY A 79 0.72 -11.54 2.25
C GLY A 79 -0.61 -11.72 2.95
N VAL A 80 -1.37 -12.72 2.55
CA VAL A 80 -2.57 -13.18 3.25
C VAL A 80 -2.31 -14.63 3.63
N LEU A 81 -2.39 -14.95 4.92
CA LEU A 81 -2.27 -16.32 5.37
C LEU A 81 -3.66 -16.96 5.29
N PRO A 82 -3.79 -18.15 4.69
CA PRO A 82 -5.05 -18.88 4.71
C PRO A 82 -5.40 -19.27 6.15
N GLU A 83 -6.70 -19.25 6.48
CA GLU A 83 -7.28 -19.74 7.74
C GLU A 83 -6.75 -21.14 8.04
N ASN A 84 -5.78 -21.24 8.95
CA ASN A 84 -5.26 -22.53 9.42
C ASN A 84 -5.89 -22.93 10.76
N ASP A 85 -6.76 -22.09 11.34
CA ASP A 85 -7.37 -22.34 12.64
C ASP A 85 -8.86 -22.75 12.50
N PRO A 86 -9.21 -24.03 12.74
CA PRO A 86 -10.59 -24.50 12.72
C PRO A 86 -11.48 -23.91 13.83
N GLN A 87 -10.93 -23.07 14.72
CA GLN A 87 -11.71 -22.30 15.71
C GLN A 87 -12.32 -21.00 15.15
N GLN A 88 -11.94 -20.57 13.94
CA GLN A 88 -12.47 -19.35 13.31
C GLN A 88 -13.74 -19.57 12.45
N GLU A 89 -14.35 -20.75 12.51
CA GLU A 89 -15.58 -21.07 11.75
C GLU A 89 -16.77 -20.13 12.07
N ASN A 90 -16.69 -19.35 13.16
CA ASN A 90 -17.68 -18.35 13.56
C ASN A 90 -17.26 -16.88 13.32
N GLN A 91 -16.07 -16.61 12.79
CA GLN A 91 -15.55 -15.25 12.57
C GLN A 91 -15.23 -15.01 11.09
N GLN A 92 -16.24 -15.10 10.23
CA GLN A 92 -16.21 -14.97 8.76
C GLN A 92 -15.55 -13.69 8.17
N ARG A 93 -14.94 -12.83 8.99
CA ARG A 93 -14.41 -11.51 8.59
C ARG A 93 -12.99 -11.24 9.08
N VAL A 94 -12.35 -12.18 9.76
CA VAL A 94 -11.03 -12.00 10.37
C VAL A 94 -9.98 -12.72 9.55
N TRP A 95 -8.94 -11.99 9.13
CA TRP A 95 -7.88 -12.52 8.30
C TRP A 95 -6.51 -12.17 8.87
N ASP A 96 -5.61 -13.13 8.88
CA ASP A 96 -4.21 -12.89 9.22
C ASP A 96 -3.44 -12.42 7.98
N CYS A 97 -3.03 -11.15 8.02
CA CYS A 97 -2.36 -10.47 6.92
C CYS A 97 -0.94 -10.08 7.31
N ARG A 98 0.01 -10.25 6.39
CA ARG A 98 1.34 -9.65 6.46
C ARG A 98 1.25 -8.21 5.96
N LEU A 99 1.69 -7.28 6.79
CA LEU A 99 1.66 -5.85 6.53
C LEU A 99 3.06 -5.27 6.37
N GLU A 100 3.15 -4.24 5.53
CA GLU A 100 4.31 -3.39 5.37
C GLU A 100 3.89 -1.94 5.57
N LYS A 101 4.61 -1.18 6.42
CA LYS A 101 4.31 0.24 6.66
C LYS A 101 4.77 1.07 5.46
N ILE A 102 3.89 1.94 4.95
CA ILE A 102 4.19 2.90 3.87
C ILE A 102 4.41 4.30 4.45
#